data_AF-A0A2D6XCE1-F1
#
_entry.id   AF-A0A2D6XCE1-F1
#
_cell.length_a   1.000
_cell.length_b   1.000
_cell.length_c   1.000
_cell.angle_alpha   90.00
_cell.angle_beta   90.00
_cell.angle_gamma   90.00
#
_symmetry.space_group_name_H-M   'P 1'
#
loop_
_entity.id
_entity.type
_entity.pdbx_description
1 polymer ?
#
loop_
_entity_poly.entity_id
_entity_poly.type
_entity_poly.pdbx_seq_one_letter_code
_entity_poly.pdbx_strand_id
1 'polypeptide(L)' 'VRPVLQPTGKNKMVRRKLSIPEQHQLRIARRTLKMPNAMVGIMGGPNKEESRKIIKRLTRR' A
#
# COMPACT_ATOMS: atom_id res chain seq x y z
N VAL A 1 -24.82 35.36 18.52
CA VAL A 1 -23.91 34.18 18.54
C VAL A 1 -24.39 33.15 17.53
N ARG A 2 -23.70 32.95 16.40
CA ARG A 2 -24.09 31.94 15.39
C ARG A 2 -23.39 30.62 15.73
N PRO A 3 -24.11 29.49 15.84
CA PRO A 3 -23.47 28.21 16.14
C PRO A 3 -22.65 27.74 14.94
N VAL A 4 -21.38 27.44 15.20
CA VAL A 4 -20.45 26.85 14.23
C VAL A 4 -20.91 25.42 13.96
N LEU A 5 -21.46 25.18 12.76
CA LEU A 5 -21.71 23.84 12.25
C LEU A 5 -20.36 23.15 12.02
N GLN A 6 -20.02 22.22 12.90
CA GLN A 6 -18.88 21.32 12.71
C GLN A 6 -19.23 20.34 11.58
N PRO A 7 -18.41 20.20 10.53
CA PRO A 7 -18.66 19.18 9.52
C PRO A 7 -18.31 17.81 10.11
N THR A 8 -19.31 17.08 10.59
CA THR A 8 -19.20 15.66 10.94
C THR A 8 -19.14 14.82 9.66
N GLY A 9 -18.08 15.00 8.88
CA GLY A 9 -17.78 14.18 7.71
C GLY A 9 -16.98 12.96 8.13
N LYS A 10 -17.64 11.83 8.42
CA LYS A 10 -16.96 10.53 8.44
C LYS A 10 -16.44 10.27 7.02
N ASN A 11 -15.20 10.65 6.76
CA ASN A 11 -14.52 10.44 5.49
C ASN A 11 -14.32 8.93 5.29
N LYS A 12 -15.34 8.25 4.77
CA LYS A 12 -15.21 6.89 4.23
C LYS A 12 -14.22 7.01 3.08
N MET A 13 -12.93 6.82 3.38
CA MET A 13 -11.88 6.73 2.37
C MET A 13 -12.29 5.66 1.37
N VAL A 14 -12.82 6.10 0.24
CA VAL A 14 -13.16 5.24 -0.89
C VAL A 14 -11.87 4.49 -1.22
N ARG A 15 -11.82 3.19 -0.91
CA ARG A 15 -10.65 2.37 -1.25
C ARG A 15 -10.57 2.38 -2.77
N ARG A 16 -9.67 3.18 -3.32
CA ARG A 16 -9.44 3.25 -4.77
C ARG A 16 -9.21 1.83 -5.27
N LYS A 17 -10.02 1.40 -6.24
CA LYS A 17 -9.85 0.09 -6.88
C LYS A 17 -8.50 0.12 -7.61
N LEU A 18 -7.59 -0.78 -7.24
CA LEU A 18 -6.27 -0.87 -7.86
C LEU A 18 -6.40 -1.37 -9.30
N SER A 19 -5.62 -0.80 -10.21
CA SER A 19 -5.51 -1.32 -11.58
C SER A 19 -4.83 -2.69 -11.60
N ILE A 20 -4.96 -3.46 -12.68
CA ILE A 20 -4.31 -4.78 -12.80
C ILE A 20 -2.78 -4.71 -12.58
N PRO A 21 -2.05 -3.74 -13.17
CA PRO A 21 -0.62 -3.56 -12.88
C PRO A 21 -0.35 -3.27 -11.39
N GLU A 22 -1.16 -2.44 -10.74
CA GLU A 22 -1.00 -2.13 -9.32
C GLU A 22 -1.28 -3.33 -8.41
N GLN A 23 -2.26 -4.16 -8.76
CA GLN A 23 -2.54 -5.41 -8.06
C GLN A 23 -1.36 -6.37 -8.19
N HIS A 24 -0.78 -6.49 -9.39
CA HIS A 24 0.40 -7.31 -9.64
C HIS A 24 1.59 -6.82 -8.81
N GLN A 25 1.84 -5.51 -8.80
CA GLN A 25 2.91 -4.90 -8.03
C GLN A 25 2.73 -5.14 -6.52
N LEU A 26 1.50 -4.97 -6.01
CA LEU A 26 1.17 -5.23 -4.61
C LEU A 26 1.38 -6.71 -4.23
N ARG A 27 1.06 -7.64 -5.14
CA ARG A 27 1.27 -9.07 -4.94
C ARG A 27 2.76 -9.40 -4.83
N ILE A 28 3.59 -8.85 -5.73
CA ILE A 28 5.06 -9.03 -5.66
C ILE A 28 5.58 -8.49 -4.33
N ALA A 29 5.24 -7.24 -3.97
CA ALA A 29 5.71 -6.62 -2.72
C ALA A 29 5.34 -7.46 -1.49
N ARG A 30 4.11 -8.00 -1.42
CA ARG A 30 3.69 -8.90 -0.34
C ARG A 30 4.48 -10.21 -0.32
N ARG A 31 4.81 -10.76 -1.49
CA ARG A 31 5.60 -11.99 -1.61
C ARG A 31 7.04 -11.76 -1.16
N THR A 32 7.66 -10.66 -1.58
CA THR A 32 9.01 -10.27 -1.17
C THR A 32 9.14 -10.21 0.35
N LEU A 33 8.14 -9.68 1.06
CA LEU A 33 8.18 -9.62 2.54
C LEU A 33 8.21 -11.00 3.21
N LYS A 34 7.69 -12.04 2.55
CA LYS A 34 7.68 -13.41 3.05
C LYS A 34 8.93 -14.20 2.63
N MET A 35 9.76 -13.66 1.75
CA MET A 35 10.95 -14.34 1.27
C MET A 35 12.13 -14.21 2.26
N PRO A 36 13.00 -15.23 2.34
CA PRO A 36 14.30 -15.11 2.99
C PRO A 36 15.15 -14.02 2.33
N ASN A 37 15.99 -13.32 3.10
CA ASN A 37 16.79 -12.20 2.59
C ASN A 37 17.71 -12.60 1.44
N ALA A 38 18.33 -13.79 1.53
CA ALA A 38 19.17 -14.34 0.46
C ALA A 38 18.41 -14.49 -0.86
N MET A 39 17.15 -14.91 -0.81
CA MET A 39 16.30 -15.08 -1.99
C MET A 39 15.87 -13.74 -2.61
N VAL A 40 15.62 -12.72 -1.77
CA VAL A 40 15.28 -11.37 -2.25
C VAL A 40 16.41 -10.77 -3.08
N GLY A 41 17.67 -10.99 -2.69
CA GLY A 41 18.85 -10.49 -3.41
C GLY A 41 19.05 -11.12 -4.80
N ILE A 42 18.55 -12.33 -5.03
CA ILE A 42 18.74 -13.08 -6.28
C ILE A 42 17.60 -12.82 -7.28
N MET A 43 16.37 -12.53 -6.80
CA MET A 43 15.17 -12.48 -7.63
C MET A 43 15.09 -11.28 -8.59
N GLY A 44 15.91 -10.24 -8.41
CA GLY A 44 15.89 -9.04 -9.26
C GLY A 44 14.63 -8.18 -9.12
N GLY A 45 13.98 -8.20 -7.95
CA GLY A 45 12.77 -7.43 -7.63
C GLY A 45 12.99 -6.39 -6.53
N PRO A 46 11.91 -5.75 -6.00
CA PRO A 46 12.04 -4.83 -4.89
C PRO A 46 12.59 -5.53 -3.66
N ASN A 47 13.42 -4.83 -2.89
CA ASN A 47 13.87 -5.33 -1.60
C ASN A 47 12.74 -5.23 -0.54
N LYS A 48 12.99 -5.70 0.69
CA LYS A 48 11.96 -5.71 1.75
C LYS A 48 11.51 -4.29 2.14
N GLU A 49 12.40 -3.31 2.14
CA GLU A 49 12.06 -1.93 2.48
C GLU A 49 11.21 -1.27 1.40
N GLU A 50 11.61 -1.43 0.14
CA GLU A 50 10.85 -0.96 -1.02
C GLU A 50 9.48 -1.62 -1.08
N SER A 51 9.39 -2.90 -0.77
CA SER A 51 8.13 -3.63 -0.69
C SER A 51 7.17 -3.02 0.34
N ARG A 52 7.69 -2.59 1.51
CA ARG A 52 6.89 -1.85 2.50
C ARG A 52 6.40 -0.51 1.95
N LYS A 53 7.27 0.24 1.26
CA LYS A 53 6.90 1.53 0.63
C LYS A 53 5.82 1.35 -0.44
N ILE A 54 5.93 0.32 -1.29
CA ILE A 54 4.94 -0.02 -2.32
C ILE A 54 3.59 -0.35 -1.66
N ILE A 55 3.58 -1.20 -0.63
CA ILE A 55 2.34 -1.56 0.08
C ILE A 55 1.71 -0.32 0.70
N LYS A 56 2.48 0.53 1.38
CA LYS A 56 1.99 1.78 1.97
C LYS A 56 1.41 2.72 0.92
N ARG A 57 2.10 2.89 -0.21
CA ARG A 57 1.65 3.74 -1.33
C ARG A 57 0.33 3.24 -1.94
N LEU A 58 0.22 1.94 -2.20
CA LEU A 58 -0.93 1.36 -2.89
C LEU A 58 -2.13 1.10 -1.97
N THR A 59 -1.90 0.84 -0.69
CA THR A 59 -2.98 0.49 0.26
C THR A 59 -3.32 1.61 1.24
N ARG A 60 -2.49 2.67 1.32
CA ARG A 60 -2.60 3.79 2.27
C ARG A 60 -2.75 3.29 3.73
N ARG A 61 -2.04 2.21 4.05
CA ARG A 61 -1.94 1.59 5.39
C ARG A 61 -0.56 1.79 5.97
#